data_AF-A0A1I5XLE8-F1
#
_entry.id   AF-A0A1I5XLE8-F1
#
_cell.length_a   1.000
_cell.length_b   1.000
_cell.length_c   1.000
_cell.angle_alpha   90.00
_cell.angle_beta   90.00
_cell.angle_gamma   90.00
#
_symmetry.space_group_name_H-M   'P 1'
#
loop_
_entity.id
_entity.type
_entity.pdbx_description
1 polymer ?
#
loop_
_entity_poly.entity_id
_entity_poly.type
_entity_poly.pdbx_seq_one_letter_code
_entity_poly.pdbx_strand_id
1 'polypeptide(L)'
;MFIKAALRSALAMFVFSAPFTVASAQTYEVTKLVPGSAFHGVHGLGIDKSGRLFADSVAGAAIYEVDRNNGTAKIVIPPPEGMADDMAFAPDGTMAWTGFLTGNLYSRKGEGPIKKLASGLPGINSLAYRKDGRLYASTVFLGDALYEIDTEGVKAPRMIMEKMGGLNGFDFGVDDQLYGPLWFKGQVVRIDVDKAELTVIADGFKTPAAVNFDSKGNLWVVDTALGQLVRVDPKSGEKKVVAQLKTSLDNLAIDEKDRIFVSNMADNGIQEIDPRTGAVKQIIIGKLALPGGIAVSSDNGKDTIYVADLFAYRTVDGATGEVSDVARMHAAAGTLEYPMSATTKGNEVILSSWFTGTVQVLDRSSGKTIEMLHDFKAPHDAIRLDDGSLLVNEYGTKSLVRVSGEHGTNRDVVASDLEGPVGLVGAANGEVYLTEALAGQVDRIDKGGQKKVIAKDLKTPEGLALTREGKLIVAEVGAKRLVQIDPANGDVTEVAANLSIGLVGDPATGIPTSIPTGVAVGASGTIYFSSALENAIYKLAKK
;
A
#
# COMPACT_ATOMS: atom_id res chain seq x y z
N MET A 1 71.59 -36.00 44.27
CA MET A 1 70.23 -36.57 44.18
C MET A 1 69.53 -35.84 43.04
N PHE A 2 69.06 -36.59 42.04
CA PHE A 2 68.49 -36.16 40.74
C PHE A 2 67.29 -35.18 40.93
N ILE A 3 66.88 -34.31 40.00
CA ILE A 3 66.41 -34.52 38.61
C ILE A 3 66.39 -33.19 37.82
N LYS A 4 66.55 -33.31 36.50
CA LYS A 4 66.53 -32.33 35.40
C LYS A 4 65.17 -31.64 35.17
N ALA A 5 65.19 -30.43 34.63
CA ALA A 5 64.23 -30.00 33.60
C ALA A 5 64.93 -29.05 32.61
N ALA A 6 65.01 -29.46 31.34
CA ALA A 6 65.59 -28.70 30.24
C ALA A 6 64.47 -28.05 29.42
N LEU A 7 64.51 -26.74 29.25
CA LEU A 7 63.64 -26.01 28.31
C LEU A 7 64.28 -26.08 26.90
N ARG A 8 63.57 -26.68 25.95
CA ARG A 8 63.87 -26.58 24.51
C ARG A 8 62.95 -25.52 23.91
N SER A 9 63.52 -24.42 23.42
CA SER A 9 62.79 -23.44 22.61
C SER A 9 62.69 -23.94 21.17
N ALA A 10 61.46 -24.16 20.70
CA ALA A 10 61.17 -24.44 19.30
C ALA A 10 60.92 -23.13 18.55
N LEU A 11 61.60 -22.95 17.43
CA LEU A 11 61.45 -21.81 16.52
C LEU A 11 60.23 -22.07 15.62
N ALA A 12 59.15 -21.31 15.79
CA ALA A 12 57.98 -21.37 14.91
C ALA A 12 58.17 -20.42 13.73
N MET A 13 58.24 -20.96 12.51
CA MET A 13 58.12 -20.19 11.26
C MET A 13 56.67 -19.78 11.07
N PHE A 14 56.39 -18.48 11.14
CA PHE A 14 55.11 -17.91 10.72
C PHE A 14 55.07 -17.82 9.19
N VAL A 15 54.22 -18.64 8.57
CA VAL A 15 53.77 -18.43 7.20
C VAL A 15 52.73 -17.32 7.24
N PHE A 16 53.06 -16.15 6.68
CA PHE A 16 52.07 -15.09 6.45
C PHE A 16 51.13 -15.53 5.32
N SER A 17 49.91 -15.94 5.68
CA SER A 17 48.79 -15.93 4.75
C SER A 17 48.29 -14.49 4.62
N ALA A 18 48.49 -13.89 3.45
CA ALA A 18 47.88 -12.62 3.12
C ALA A 18 46.34 -12.78 3.11
N PRO A 19 45.56 -11.87 3.71
CA PRO A 19 44.13 -11.88 3.54
C PRO A 19 43.81 -11.49 2.10
N PHE A 20 43.13 -12.37 1.37
CA PHE A 20 42.43 -11.99 0.14
C PHE A 20 41.35 -10.99 0.52
N THR A 21 41.64 -9.71 0.30
CA THR A 21 40.63 -8.66 0.25
C THR A 21 40.02 -8.70 -1.14
N VAL A 22 38.89 -9.39 -1.30
CA VAL A 22 38.00 -9.10 -2.43
C VAL A 22 37.27 -7.82 -2.07
N ALA A 23 37.95 -6.69 -2.23
CA ALA A 23 37.29 -5.40 -2.29
C ALA A 23 36.52 -5.37 -3.62
N SER A 24 35.27 -5.82 -3.62
CA SER A 24 34.35 -5.41 -4.68
C SER A 24 34.14 -3.92 -4.51
N ALA A 25 34.88 -3.12 -5.27
CA ALA A 25 34.65 -1.69 -5.35
C ALA A 25 33.22 -1.51 -5.89
N GLN A 26 32.26 -1.20 -5.02
CA GLN A 26 30.90 -0.87 -5.44
C GLN A 26 30.99 0.22 -6.50
N THR A 27 30.69 -0.14 -7.74
CA THR A 27 30.72 0.72 -8.94
C THR A 27 29.62 1.77 -8.92
N TYR A 28 28.63 1.60 -8.05
CA TYR A 28 27.52 2.51 -7.86
C TYR A 28 27.55 3.17 -6.46
N GLU A 29 27.11 4.41 -6.42
CA GLU A 29 26.68 5.11 -5.21
C GLU A 29 25.16 4.98 -5.08
N VAL A 30 24.69 4.50 -3.92
CA VAL A 30 23.26 4.37 -3.60
C VAL A 30 22.85 5.56 -2.73
N THR A 31 21.93 6.38 -3.23
CA THR A 31 21.43 7.57 -2.53
C THR A 31 19.92 7.48 -2.37
N LYS A 32 19.41 7.82 -1.19
CA LYS A 32 17.97 8.00 -0.97
C LYS A 32 17.54 9.31 -1.63
N LEU A 33 16.76 9.22 -2.71
CA LEU A 33 16.28 10.37 -3.49
C LEU A 33 15.03 10.98 -2.84
N VAL A 34 14.08 10.13 -2.45
CA VAL A 34 12.89 10.53 -1.69
C VAL A 34 12.96 9.88 -0.30
N PRO A 35 12.89 10.66 0.79
CA PRO A 35 12.90 10.12 2.13
C PRO A 35 11.64 9.29 2.41
N GLY A 36 11.77 8.35 3.33
CA GLY A 36 10.70 7.48 3.77
C GLY A 36 9.62 8.15 4.63
N SER A 37 8.58 7.39 4.94
CA SER A 37 7.46 7.79 5.81
C SER A 37 7.10 6.71 6.83
N ALA A 38 6.34 7.08 7.86
CA ALA A 38 6.14 6.24 9.04
C ALA A 38 5.17 5.06 8.83
N PHE A 39 4.06 5.26 8.12
CA PHE A 39 3.03 4.23 7.90
C PHE A 39 3.17 3.62 6.51
N HIS A 40 2.47 2.52 6.23
CA HIS A 40 2.38 1.94 4.88
C HIS A 40 0.94 2.08 4.36
N GLY A 41 0.45 3.32 4.32
CA GLY A 41 -0.97 3.62 4.17
C GLY A 41 -1.68 3.67 5.52
N VAL A 42 -1.91 4.88 6.03
CA VAL A 42 -2.68 5.11 7.26
C VAL A 42 -4.17 5.12 6.98
N HIS A 43 -4.95 4.38 7.78
CA HIS A 43 -6.41 4.27 7.64
C HIS A 43 -7.10 4.78 8.92
N GLY A 44 -7.54 3.86 9.78
CA GLY A 44 -8.18 4.09 11.06
C GLY A 44 -7.30 4.76 12.10
N LEU A 45 -8.00 5.47 12.98
CA LEU A 45 -7.42 6.21 14.09
C LEU A 45 -8.18 5.87 15.38
N GLY A 46 -7.43 5.69 16.46
CA GLY A 46 -8.02 5.46 17.78
C GLY A 46 -7.29 6.24 18.85
N ILE A 47 -8.02 6.71 19.86
CA ILE A 47 -7.42 7.36 21.03
C ILE A 47 -7.85 6.63 22.29
N ASP A 48 -6.86 6.17 23.07
CA ASP A 48 -7.16 5.53 24.34
C ASP A 48 -7.50 6.54 25.44
N LYS A 49 -7.98 6.05 26.59
CA LYS A 49 -8.31 6.89 27.76
C LYS A 49 -7.12 7.63 28.37
N SER A 50 -5.89 7.30 27.98
CA SER A 50 -4.69 8.03 28.41
C SER A 50 -4.34 9.16 27.44
N GLY A 51 -5.10 9.31 26.34
CA GLY A 51 -4.87 10.29 25.29
C GLY A 51 -3.79 9.89 24.29
N ARG A 52 -3.37 8.62 24.27
CA ARG A 52 -2.42 8.11 23.26
C ARG A 52 -3.15 7.92 21.94
N LEU A 53 -2.57 8.44 20.86
CA LEU A 53 -3.09 8.32 19.50
C LEU A 53 -2.48 7.08 18.83
N PHE A 54 -3.34 6.26 18.28
CA PHE A 54 -3.01 5.10 17.49
C PHE A 54 -3.49 5.29 16.06
N ALA A 55 -2.76 4.68 15.13
CA ALA A 55 -3.06 4.68 13.72
C ALA A 55 -2.80 3.28 13.17
N ASP A 56 -3.64 2.81 12.27
CA ASP A 56 -3.48 1.50 11.65
C ASP A 56 -3.12 1.57 10.17
N SER A 57 -2.77 0.39 9.64
CA SER A 57 -2.41 0.20 8.25
C SER A 57 -2.82 -1.18 7.78
N VAL A 58 -3.70 -1.22 6.77
CA VAL A 58 -4.08 -2.45 6.08
C VAL A 58 -2.89 -3.03 5.33
N ALA A 59 -2.28 -2.25 4.43
CA ALA A 59 -1.19 -2.72 3.59
C ALA A 59 0.11 -2.95 4.38
N GLY A 60 0.35 -2.16 5.43
CA GLY A 60 1.45 -2.37 6.36
C GLY A 60 1.24 -3.51 7.34
N ALA A 61 0.02 -4.04 7.45
CA ALA A 61 -0.38 -5.04 8.43
C ALA A 61 0.04 -4.70 9.88
N ALA A 62 -0.02 -3.43 10.27
CA ALA A 62 0.52 -2.96 11.55
C ALA A 62 -0.33 -1.87 12.20
N ILE A 63 -0.29 -1.84 13.54
CA ILE A 63 -0.81 -0.75 14.36
C ILE A 63 0.35 0.04 14.96
N TYR A 64 0.24 1.36 14.90
CA TYR A 64 1.24 2.32 15.31
C TYR A 64 0.74 3.16 16.49
N GLU A 65 1.64 3.50 17.41
CA GLU A 65 1.45 4.59 18.36
C GLU A 65 2.13 5.84 17.81
N VAL A 66 1.41 6.97 17.78
CA VAL A 66 1.84 8.24 17.19
C VAL A 66 2.30 9.21 18.27
N ASP A 67 3.55 9.65 18.18
CA ASP A 67 4.05 10.77 18.98
C ASP A 67 3.67 12.09 18.31
N ARG A 68 2.61 12.69 18.85
CA ARG A 68 2.03 13.93 18.33
C ARG A 68 2.92 15.16 18.48
N ASN A 69 3.91 15.11 19.37
CA ASN A 69 4.80 16.24 19.63
C ASN A 69 5.98 16.23 18.68
N ASN A 70 6.49 15.04 18.38
CA ASN A 70 7.67 14.85 17.54
C ASN A 70 7.34 14.53 16.07
N GLY A 71 6.08 14.20 15.77
CA GLY A 71 5.66 13.82 14.41
C GLY A 71 6.26 12.49 13.98
N THR A 72 6.39 11.55 14.91
CA THR A 72 6.94 10.21 14.67
C THR A 72 5.92 9.14 15.06
N ALA A 73 6.13 7.90 14.61
CA ALA A 73 5.32 6.77 15.02
C ALA A 73 6.18 5.53 15.25
N LYS A 74 5.70 4.62 16.08
CA LYS A 74 6.33 3.32 16.33
C LYS A 74 5.28 2.21 16.22
N ILE A 75 5.68 1.05 15.72
CA ILE A 75 4.81 -0.13 15.67
C ILE A 75 4.59 -0.65 17.09
N VAL A 76 3.33 -0.88 17.45
CA VAL A 76 2.92 -1.50 18.73
C VAL A 76 2.28 -2.87 18.54
N ILE A 77 1.72 -3.14 17.36
CA ILE A 77 1.31 -4.47 16.92
C ILE A 77 1.89 -4.69 15.52
N PRO A 78 2.87 -5.59 15.36
CA PRO A 78 3.54 -5.81 14.08
C PRO A 78 2.74 -6.72 13.16
N PRO A 79 3.17 -6.84 11.89
CA PRO A 79 2.63 -7.83 10.96
C PRO A 79 2.86 -9.28 11.42
N PRO A 80 1.96 -10.20 11.04
CA PRO A 80 0.69 -9.95 10.34
C PRO A 80 -0.48 -9.57 11.26
N GLU A 81 -0.40 -9.81 12.58
CA GLU A 81 -1.54 -9.64 13.49
C GLU A 81 -2.01 -8.18 13.64
N GLY A 82 -1.15 -7.20 13.29
CA GLY A 82 -1.47 -5.79 13.33
C GLY A 82 -2.27 -5.26 12.14
N MET A 83 -2.66 -6.10 11.17
CA MET A 83 -3.51 -5.63 10.06
C MET A 83 -4.82 -5.08 10.59
N ALA A 84 -5.03 -3.79 10.33
CA ALA A 84 -6.16 -3.01 10.81
C ALA A 84 -6.55 -1.98 9.75
N ASP A 85 -7.86 -1.88 9.49
CA ASP A 85 -8.47 -0.76 8.74
C ASP A 85 -9.12 0.23 9.72
N ASP A 86 -9.71 -0.30 10.80
CA ASP A 86 -10.24 0.51 11.89
C ASP A 86 -9.94 -0.12 13.26
N MET A 87 -10.05 0.69 14.31
CA MET A 87 -9.86 0.26 15.69
C MET A 87 -10.80 0.98 16.67
N ALA A 88 -11.17 0.29 17.75
CA ALA A 88 -11.98 0.88 18.81
C ALA A 88 -11.54 0.44 20.20
N PHE A 89 -11.86 1.25 21.20
CA PHE A 89 -11.56 0.96 22.60
C PHE A 89 -12.83 0.67 23.39
N ALA A 90 -12.83 -0.45 24.10
CA ALA A 90 -13.87 -0.80 25.06
C ALA A 90 -13.86 0.12 26.28
N PRO A 91 -14.96 0.22 27.05
CA PRO A 91 -15.00 0.97 28.30
C PRO A 91 -13.93 0.55 29.33
N ASP A 92 -13.41 -0.67 29.27
CA ASP A 92 -12.37 -1.16 30.17
C ASP A 92 -10.93 -0.94 29.66
N GLY A 93 -10.78 -0.27 28.50
CA GLY A 93 -9.50 0.03 27.84
C GLY A 93 -9.00 -1.07 26.90
N THR A 94 -9.76 -2.13 26.65
CA THR A 94 -9.41 -3.15 25.64
C THR A 94 -9.49 -2.55 24.24
N MET A 95 -8.43 -2.68 23.44
CA MET A 95 -8.41 -2.33 22.02
C MET A 95 -8.96 -3.51 21.20
N ALA A 96 -9.79 -3.23 20.21
CA ALA A 96 -10.15 -4.18 19.15
C ALA A 96 -9.84 -3.57 17.77
N TRP A 97 -9.57 -4.41 16.78
CA TRP A 97 -9.25 -3.97 15.41
C TRP A 97 -9.60 -5.03 14.36
N THR A 98 -9.70 -4.59 13.11
CA THR A 98 -10.23 -5.36 11.97
C THR A 98 -9.19 -5.68 10.90
N GLY A 99 -8.94 -6.96 10.64
CA GLY A 99 -8.11 -7.41 9.53
C GLY A 99 -8.88 -7.44 8.21
N PHE A 100 -8.93 -6.34 7.47
CA PHE A 100 -9.70 -6.19 6.22
C PHE A 100 -9.47 -7.31 5.20
N LEU A 101 -8.22 -7.59 4.84
CA LEU A 101 -7.88 -8.62 3.84
C LEU A 101 -7.96 -10.04 4.40
N THR A 102 -7.67 -10.22 5.69
CA THR A 102 -7.69 -11.56 6.32
C THR A 102 -9.09 -11.98 6.77
N GLY A 103 -10.03 -11.03 6.85
CA GLY A 103 -11.38 -11.22 7.38
C GLY A 103 -11.42 -11.64 8.85
N ASN A 104 -10.40 -11.27 9.63
CA ASN A 104 -10.31 -11.55 11.06
C ASN A 104 -10.61 -10.29 11.89
N LEU A 105 -11.04 -10.47 13.13
CA LEU A 105 -11.17 -9.41 14.12
C LEU A 105 -10.41 -9.81 15.38
N TYR A 106 -9.65 -8.88 15.95
CA TYR A 106 -8.78 -9.14 17.09
C TYR A 106 -9.07 -8.18 18.25
N SER A 107 -8.58 -8.52 19.44
CA SER A 107 -8.53 -7.63 20.59
C SER A 107 -7.32 -7.85 21.47
N ARG A 108 -6.95 -6.82 22.24
CA ARG A 108 -5.85 -6.83 23.20
C ARG A 108 -6.09 -5.82 24.31
N LYS A 109 -5.88 -6.24 25.56
CA LYS A 109 -5.94 -5.34 26.73
C LYS A 109 -4.53 -4.96 27.19
N GLY A 110 -4.17 -3.69 27.04
CA GLY A 110 -2.81 -3.22 27.33
C GLY A 110 -1.77 -4.04 26.56
N GLU A 111 -0.74 -4.53 27.27
CA GLU A 111 0.28 -5.39 26.68
C GLU A 111 -0.06 -6.90 26.73
N GLY A 112 -1.29 -7.27 27.08
CA GLY A 112 -1.74 -8.66 27.19
C GLY A 112 -1.72 -9.43 25.86
N PRO A 113 -2.13 -10.71 25.86
CA PRO A 113 -2.16 -11.52 24.64
C PRO A 113 -3.18 -10.98 23.63
N ILE A 114 -2.87 -11.11 22.34
CA ILE A 114 -3.82 -10.87 21.26
C ILE A 114 -4.82 -12.02 21.23
N LYS A 115 -6.12 -11.68 21.19
CA LYS A 115 -7.23 -12.61 21.10
C LYS A 115 -7.93 -12.43 19.76
N LYS A 116 -8.15 -13.51 19.02
CA LYS A 116 -9.02 -13.49 17.84
C LYS A 116 -10.48 -13.58 18.30
N LEU A 117 -11.29 -12.62 17.91
CA LEU A 117 -12.71 -12.54 18.25
C LEU A 117 -13.61 -13.11 17.13
N ALA A 118 -13.21 -12.93 15.88
CA ALA A 118 -13.94 -13.44 14.73
C ALA A 118 -13.00 -13.75 13.55
N SER A 119 -13.50 -14.54 12.60
CA SER A 119 -12.84 -14.89 11.34
C SER A 119 -13.87 -15.18 10.27
N GLY A 120 -13.46 -15.21 9.00
CA GLY A 120 -14.36 -15.56 7.89
C GLY A 120 -15.29 -14.41 7.51
N LEU A 121 -14.85 -13.17 7.73
CA LEU A 121 -15.57 -11.94 7.40
C LEU A 121 -14.76 -11.10 6.41
N PRO A 122 -14.61 -11.52 5.13
CA PRO A 122 -13.87 -10.73 4.14
C PRO A 122 -14.37 -9.29 4.07
N GLY A 123 -13.45 -8.32 4.09
CA GLY A 123 -13.80 -6.91 4.08
C GLY A 123 -14.34 -6.37 5.41
N ILE A 124 -14.14 -7.08 6.52
CA ILE A 124 -14.39 -6.54 7.87
C ILE A 124 -13.57 -5.27 8.05
N ASN A 125 -14.22 -4.17 8.40
CA ASN A 125 -13.62 -2.84 8.30
C ASN A 125 -13.88 -2.05 9.58
N SER A 126 -15.07 -1.47 9.74
CA SER A 126 -15.31 -0.55 10.84
C SER A 126 -15.80 -1.28 12.08
N LEU A 127 -15.53 -0.74 13.27
CA LEU A 127 -16.01 -1.29 14.53
C LEU A 127 -16.19 -0.23 15.61
N ALA A 128 -17.16 -0.45 16.50
CA ALA A 128 -17.35 0.40 17.66
C ALA A 128 -17.93 -0.39 18.84
N TYR A 129 -17.57 0.04 20.05
CA TYR A 129 -18.16 -0.45 21.28
C TYR A 129 -19.37 0.40 21.68
N ARG A 130 -20.47 -0.26 22.05
CA ARG A 130 -21.56 0.38 22.77
C ARG A 130 -21.15 0.61 24.23
N LYS A 131 -21.82 1.53 24.93
CA LYS A 131 -21.52 1.89 26.33
C LYS A 131 -21.59 0.70 27.30
N ASP A 132 -22.39 -0.32 26.99
CA ASP A 132 -22.52 -1.55 27.77
C ASP A 132 -21.39 -2.58 27.52
N GLY A 133 -20.47 -2.28 26.59
CA GLY A 133 -19.33 -3.12 26.24
C GLY A 133 -19.59 -4.10 25.08
N ARG A 134 -20.79 -4.12 24.49
CA ARG A 134 -21.03 -4.89 23.26
C ARG A 134 -20.26 -4.32 22.08
N LEU A 135 -19.73 -5.20 21.23
CA LEU A 135 -18.91 -4.84 20.07
C LEU A 135 -19.71 -5.07 18.79
N TYR A 136 -19.64 -4.09 17.89
CA TYR A 136 -20.27 -4.14 16.57
C TYR A 136 -19.21 -3.90 15.50
N ALA A 137 -19.33 -4.58 14.36
CA ALA A 137 -18.41 -4.44 13.25
C ALA A 137 -19.13 -4.59 11.91
N SER A 138 -18.68 -3.87 10.88
CA SER A 138 -19.24 -3.96 9.52
C SER A 138 -18.27 -4.58 8.53
N THR A 139 -18.81 -5.29 7.54
CA THR A 139 -18.10 -5.58 6.30
C THR A 139 -18.48 -4.57 5.23
N VAL A 140 -17.49 -4.09 4.48
CA VAL A 140 -17.62 -3.12 3.38
C VAL A 140 -16.64 -3.46 2.26
N PHE A 141 -16.91 -3.00 1.03
CA PHE A 141 -16.15 -3.26 -0.21
C PHE A 141 -16.14 -4.72 -0.70
N LEU A 142 -15.82 -5.67 0.18
CA LEU A 142 -15.90 -7.12 -0.07
C LEU A 142 -17.13 -7.77 0.61
N GLY A 143 -17.97 -6.94 1.23
CA GLY A 143 -19.23 -7.28 1.87
C GLY A 143 -20.08 -6.03 2.08
N ASP A 144 -21.28 -6.19 2.63
CA ASP A 144 -22.16 -5.08 3.04
C ASP A 144 -23.09 -5.56 4.15
N ALA A 145 -22.53 -5.76 5.35
CA ALA A 145 -23.27 -6.26 6.50
C ALA A 145 -22.77 -5.68 7.82
N LEU A 146 -23.66 -5.59 8.81
CA LEU A 146 -23.37 -5.19 10.19
C LEU A 146 -23.57 -6.40 11.11
N TYR A 147 -22.59 -6.64 11.99
CA TYR A 147 -22.57 -7.75 12.93
C TYR A 147 -22.45 -7.25 14.37
N GLU A 148 -23.04 -8.00 15.29
CA GLU A 148 -22.59 -8.02 16.69
C GLU A 148 -21.51 -9.10 16.84
N ILE A 149 -20.42 -8.75 17.51
CA ILE A 149 -19.25 -9.59 17.72
C ILE A 149 -19.16 -9.96 19.19
N ASP A 150 -18.98 -11.26 19.45
CA ASP A 150 -18.74 -11.75 20.81
C ASP A 150 -17.36 -11.29 21.29
N THR A 151 -17.32 -10.48 22.34
CA THR A 151 -16.08 -9.98 22.93
C THR A 151 -15.24 -11.10 23.56
N GLU A 152 -15.88 -12.25 23.81
CA GLU A 152 -15.18 -13.45 24.24
C GLU A 152 -14.65 -14.33 23.10
N GLY A 153 -15.02 -14.06 21.85
CA GLY A 153 -14.59 -14.84 20.69
C GLY A 153 -15.01 -16.31 20.71
N VAL A 154 -16.05 -16.66 21.49
CA VAL A 154 -16.57 -18.02 21.64
C VAL A 154 -17.76 -18.23 20.71
N LYS A 155 -18.64 -17.24 20.60
CA LYS A 155 -19.83 -17.31 19.74
C LYS A 155 -19.50 -16.75 18.36
N ALA A 156 -20.11 -17.35 17.34
CA ALA A 156 -20.02 -16.86 15.97
C ALA A 156 -20.60 -15.42 15.85
N PRO A 157 -20.08 -14.58 14.94
CA PRO A 157 -20.64 -13.27 14.64
C PRO A 157 -22.14 -13.35 14.34
N ARG A 158 -22.93 -12.47 14.96
CA ARG A 158 -24.38 -12.40 14.75
C ARG A 158 -24.69 -11.26 13.79
N MET A 159 -25.10 -11.58 12.57
CA MET A 159 -25.53 -10.57 11.61
C MET A 159 -26.80 -9.85 12.11
N ILE A 160 -26.80 -8.53 12.00
CA ILE A 160 -27.91 -7.65 12.35
C ILE A 160 -28.65 -7.24 11.08
N MET A 161 -27.91 -6.81 10.06
CA MET A 161 -28.46 -6.35 8.78
C MET A 161 -27.42 -6.42 7.67
N GLU A 162 -27.89 -6.39 6.43
CA GLU A 162 -27.06 -6.41 5.21
C GLU A 162 -27.64 -5.49 4.13
N LYS A 163 -26.86 -5.25 3.05
CA LYS A 163 -27.25 -4.47 1.87
C LYS A 163 -27.61 -3.01 2.18
N MET A 164 -26.91 -2.43 3.15
CA MET A 164 -27.15 -1.06 3.60
C MET A 164 -26.63 -0.03 2.60
N GLY A 165 -25.57 -0.35 1.85
CA GLY A 165 -24.86 0.59 0.99
C GLY A 165 -23.47 0.95 1.51
N GLY A 166 -22.80 0.02 2.20
CA GLY A 166 -21.42 0.16 2.65
C GLY A 166 -21.28 0.98 3.92
N LEU A 167 -21.77 0.45 5.05
CA LEU A 167 -21.62 1.07 6.36
C LEU A 167 -20.12 1.09 6.74
N ASN A 168 -19.50 2.26 6.70
CA ASN A 168 -18.09 2.47 7.01
C ASN A 168 -17.92 3.17 8.39
N GLY A 169 -16.77 3.79 8.70
CA GLY A 169 -16.36 4.27 10.03
C GLY A 169 -17.50 4.86 10.86
N PHE A 170 -17.91 4.15 11.92
CA PHE A 170 -19.12 4.46 12.67
C PHE A 170 -18.87 4.58 14.17
N ASP A 171 -19.76 5.28 14.87
CA ASP A 171 -19.66 5.53 16.30
C ASP A 171 -21.04 5.53 16.97
N PHE A 172 -21.09 5.30 18.28
CA PHE A 172 -22.32 5.35 19.07
C PHE A 172 -22.58 6.77 19.61
N GLY A 173 -23.78 7.28 19.32
CA GLY A 173 -24.24 8.58 19.79
C GLY A 173 -24.60 8.60 21.28
N VAL A 174 -24.87 9.81 21.78
CA VAL A 174 -25.33 10.01 23.17
C VAL A 174 -26.68 9.33 23.44
N ASP A 175 -27.49 9.14 22.41
CA ASP A 175 -28.78 8.43 22.38
C ASP A 175 -28.62 6.90 22.30
N ASP A 176 -27.39 6.38 22.35
CA ASP A 176 -27.07 4.96 22.35
C ASP A 176 -27.50 4.24 21.04
N GLN A 177 -27.53 5.01 19.94
CA GLN A 177 -27.73 4.52 18.58
C GLN A 177 -26.41 4.58 17.80
N LEU A 178 -26.24 3.71 16.81
CA LEU A 178 -25.05 3.70 15.96
C LEU A 178 -25.23 4.68 14.80
N TYR A 179 -24.25 5.55 14.55
CA TYR A 179 -24.23 6.45 13.41
C TYR A 179 -23.05 6.12 12.52
N GLY A 180 -23.28 6.04 11.22
CA GLY A 180 -22.23 5.71 10.27
C GLY A 180 -22.54 6.19 8.87
N PRO A 181 -21.53 6.37 8.02
CA PRO A 181 -21.73 6.70 6.62
C PRO A 181 -22.08 5.45 5.81
N LEU A 182 -22.95 5.61 4.83
CA LEU A 182 -23.14 4.64 3.76
C LEU A 182 -22.32 5.10 2.55
N TRP A 183 -21.13 4.55 2.42
CA TRP A 183 -20.09 4.96 1.46
C TRP A 183 -20.64 5.09 0.04
N PHE A 184 -21.34 4.05 -0.44
CA PHE A 184 -21.82 3.98 -1.83
C PHE A 184 -23.06 4.85 -2.08
N LYS A 185 -23.67 5.40 -1.02
CA LYS A 185 -24.90 6.21 -1.12
C LYS A 185 -24.68 7.69 -0.85
N GLY A 186 -23.50 8.10 -0.37
CA GLY A 186 -23.26 9.50 -0.02
C GLY A 186 -24.15 9.97 1.13
N GLN A 187 -24.46 9.08 2.08
CA GLN A 187 -25.39 9.29 3.18
C GLN A 187 -24.72 9.04 4.52
N VAL A 188 -25.26 9.65 5.57
CA VAL A 188 -25.01 9.32 6.97
C VAL A 188 -26.31 8.84 7.58
N VAL A 189 -26.26 7.71 8.28
CA VAL A 189 -27.42 7.03 8.85
C VAL A 189 -27.30 6.86 10.35
N ARG A 190 -28.45 6.63 10.99
CA ARG A 190 -28.60 6.17 12.36
C ARG A 190 -29.22 4.78 12.36
N ILE A 191 -28.71 3.88 13.19
CA ILE A 191 -29.12 2.48 13.27
C ILE A 191 -29.48 2.12 14.72
N ASP A 192 -30.69 1.60 14.91
CA ASP A 192 -31.09 0.88 16.11
C ASP A 192 -30.64 -0.58 15.94
N VAL A 193 -29.53 -0.94 16.58
CA VAL A 193 -28.91 -2.27 16.46
C VAL A 193 -29.72 -3.40 17.12
N ASP A 194 -30.63 -3.07 18.04
CA ASP A 194 -31.47 -4.06 18.71
C ASP A 194 -32.75 -4.35 17.88
N LYS A 195 -33.25 -3.34 17.14
CA LYS A 195 -34.40 -3.49 16.23
C LYS A 195 -34.04 -3.76 14.77
N ALA A 196 -32.77 -3.59 14.40
CA ALA A 196 -32.28 -3.58 13.02
C ALA A 196 -32.99 -2.53 12.14
N GLU A 197 -33.22 -1.34 12.69
CA GLU A 197 -33.87 -0.22 11.99
C GLU A 197 -32.84 0.84 11.58
N LEU A 198 -32.88 1.29 10.33
CA LEU A 198 -31.97 2.29 9.77
C LEU A 198 -32.75 3.53 9.32
N THR A 199 -32.26 4.70 9.69
CA THR A 199 -32.80 6.02 9.30
C THR A 199 -31.72 6.88 8.67
N VAL A 200 -32.00 7.52 7.53
CA VAL A 200 -31.08 8.51 6.93
C VAL A 200 -31.15 9.81 7.74
N ILE A 201 -29.99 10.31 8.16
CA ILE A 201 -29.85 11.52 8.97
C ILE A 201 -29.41 12.70 8.12
N ALA A 202 -28.49 12.47 7.18
CA ALA A 202 -28.03 13.46 6.22
C ALA A 202 -27.63 12.78 4.91
N ASP A 203 -27.74 13.50 3.81
CA ASP A 203 -27.39 13.05 2.46
C ASP A 203 -26.52 14.07 1.73
N GLY A 204 -26.20 13.82 0.46
CA GLY A 204 -25.47 14.76 -0.40
C GLY A 204 -23.98 14.90 -0.05
N PHE A 205 -23.37 13.87 0.54
CA PHE A 205 -21.93 13.70 0.56
C PHE A 205 -21.45 13.09 -0.75
N LYS A 206 -20.19 13.31 -1.13
CA LYS A 206 -19.62 12.65 -2.31
C LYS A 206 -19.14 11.25 -1.97
N THR A 207 -18.28 11.13 -0.95
CA THR A 207 -17.80 9.86 -0.42
C THR A 207 -17.52 10.01 1.08
N PRO A 208 -18.54 9.83 1.95
CA PRO A 208 -18.36 9.91 3.39
C PRO A 208 -17.69 8.63 3.90
N ALA A 209 -16.59 8.76 4.63
CA ALA A 209 -15.76 7.61 5.03
C ALA A 209 -15.90 7.22 6.50
N ALA A 210 -15.95 8.20 7.41
CA ALA A 210 -16.10 7.94 8.83
C ALA A 210 -16.90 9.04 9.55
N VAL A 211 -17.48 8.69 10.70
CA VAL A 211 -18.12 9.62 11.62
C VAL A 211 -17.73 9.36 13.08
N ASN A 212 -17.61 10.43 13.87
CA ASN A 212 -17.40 10.36 15.32
C ASN A 212 -18.18 11.45 16.04
N PHE A 213 -18.50 11.20 17.31
CA PHE A 213 -19.09 12.19 18.19
C PHE A 213 -18.03 12.90 19.04
N ASP A 214 -18.18 14.22 19.20
CA ASP A 214 -17.47 14.95 20.25
C ASP A 214 -18.20 14.88 21.61
N SER A 215 -17.57 15.36 22.67
CA SER A 215 -18.15 15.33 24.03
C SER A 215 -19.43 16.17 24.17
N LYS A 216 -19.74 17.04 23.20
CA LYS A 216 -20.95 17.87 23.16
C LYS A 216 -22.08 17.22 22.33
N GLY A 217 -21.84 16.05 21.74
CA GLY A 217 -22.78 15.34 20.91
C GLY A 217 -22.90 15.89 19.48
N ASN A 218 -21.92 16.68 19.00
CA ASN A 218 -21.87 17.02 17.58
C ASN A 218 -21.36 15.83 16.77
N LEU A 219 -21.99 15.56 15.63
CA LEU A 219 -21.56 14.53 14.69
C LEU A 219 -20.57 15.12 13.69
N TRP A 220 -19.38 14.54 13.63
CA TRP A 220 -18.33 14.92 12.69
C TRP A 220 -18.22 13.87 11.60
N VAL A 221 -18.07 14.30 10.35
CA VAL A 221 -18.04 13.44 9.17
C VAL A 221 -16.87 13.85 8.30
N VAL A 222 -16.08 12.88 7.84
CA VAL A 222 -15.06 13.10 6.80
C VAL A 222 -15.62 12.74 5.43
N ASP A 223 -15.60 13.68 4.49
CA ASP A 223 -15.86 13.43 3.07
C ASP A 223 -14.53 13.29 2.33
N THR A 224 -14.18 12.05 2.03
CA THR A 224 -12.91 11.66 1.40
C THR A 224 -12.70 12.31 0.05
N ALA A 225 -13.77 12.36 -0.76
CA ALA A 225 -13.69 12.77 -2.14
C ALA A 225 -13.64 14.28 -2.30
N LEU A 226 -14.30 15.00 -1.40
CA LEU A 226 -14.23 16.46 -1.34
C LEU A 226 -13.07 16.95 -0.46
N GLY A 227 -12.45 16.09 0.35
CA GLY A 227 -11.42 16.46 1.29
C GLY A 227 -11.96 17.38 2.39
N GLN A 228 -13.13 17.07 2.96
CA GLN A 228 -13.82 17.95 3.90
C GLN A 228 -14.01 17.30 5.26
N LEU A 229 -13.82 18.09 6.32
CA LEU A 229 -14.37 17.81 7.64
C LEU A 229 -15.66 18.58 7.81
N VAL A 230 -16.77 17.86 8.01
CA VAL A 230 -18.12 18.40 8.06
C VAL A 230 -18.73 18.12 9.44
N ARG A 231 -19.32 19.15 10.05
CA ARG A 231 -20.16 18.98 11.23
C ARG A 231 -21.62 18.83 10.81
N VAL A 232 -22.30 17.83 11.33
CA VAL A 232 -23.71 17.53 11.06
C VAL A 232 -24.51 17.65 12.35
N ASP A 233 -25.66 18.32 12.29
CA ASP A 233 -26.67 18.22 13.34
C ASP A 233 -27.48 16.93 13.15
N PRO A 234 -27.38 15.94 14.05
CA PRO A 234 -28.06 14.65 13.87
C PRO A 234 -29.59 14.73 13.97
N LYS A 235 -30.17 15.86 14.42
CA LYS A 235 -31.62 16.05 14.48
C LYS A 235 -32.19 16.65 13.21
N SER A 236 -31.51 17.63 12.64
CA SER A 236 -31.99 18.39 11.48
C SER A 236 -31.35 17.94 10.15
N GLY A 237 -30.21 17.26 10.21
CA GLY A 237 -29.38 16.94 9.05
C GLY A 237 -28.59 18.14 8.51
N GLU A 238 -28.61 19.29 9.18
CA GLU A 238 -27.87 20.49 8.73
C GLU A 238 -26.36 20.21 8.72
N LYS A 239 -25.71 20.54 7.59
CA LYS A 239 -24.27 20.32 7.36
C LYS A 239 -23.52 21.65 7.35
N LYS A 240 -22.40 21.69 8.07
CA LYS A 240 -21.43 22.81 8.03
C LYS A 240 -20.03 22.27 7.76
N VAL A 241 -19.42 22.68 6.65
CA VAL A 241 -18.00 22.43 6.39
C VAL A 241 -17.18 23.25 7.40
N VAL A 242 -16.31 22.58 8.15
CA VAL A 242 -15.47 23.20 9.18
C VAL A 242 -14.04 23.36 8.70
N ALA A 243 -13.51 22.38 7.96
CA ALA A 243 -12.17 22.47 7.37
C ALA A 243 -12.15 21.87 5.96
N GLN A 244 -11.33 22.48 5.10
CA GLN A 244 -10.96 21.96 3.79
C GLN A 244 -9.55 21.39 3.87
N LEU A 245 -9.43 20.09 3.59
CA LEU A 245 -8.22 19.30 3.57
C LEU A 245 -7.92 18.85 2.14
N LYS A 246 -6.78 18.17 1.95
CA LYS A 246 -6.53 17.42 0.72
C LYS A 246 -7.42 16.17 0.68
N THR A 247 -7.78 15.72 -0.51
CA THR A 247 -8.57 14.49 -0.72
C THR A 247 -7.83 13.24 -0.27
N SER A 248 -8.52 12.09 -0.31
CA SER A 248 -8.02 10.79 0.19
C SER A 248 -7.94 10.73 1.72
N LEU A 249 -8.86 11.43 2.39
CA LEU A 249 -9.12 11.22 3.81
C LEU A 249 -9.69 9.81 4.02
N ASP A 250 -9.51 9.25 5.21
CA ASP A 250 -10.02 7.92 5.52
C ASP A 250 -10.86 7.92 6.79
N ASN A 251 -10.26 8.27 7.92
CA ASN A 251 -10.90 8.16 9.23
C ASN A 251 -10.66 9.41 10.09
N LEU A 252 -11.35 9.49 11.23
CA LEU A 252 -11.14 10.51 12.24
C LEU A 252 -11.18 9.93 13.66
N ALA A 253 -10.48 10.58 14.59
CA ALA A 253 -10.59 10.30 16.01
C ALA A 253 -10.71 11.61 16.79
N ILE A 254 -11.41 11.58 17.91
CA ILE A 254 -11.64 12.77 18.76
C ILE A 254 -11.16 12.47 20.16
N ASP A 255 -10.32 13.35 20.71
CA ASP A 255 -9.84 13.18 22.09
C ASP A 255 -10.76 13.82 23.13
N GLU A 256 -10.49 13.56 24.42
CA GLU A 256 -11.29 14.08 25.54
C GLU A 256 -11.36 15.62 25.62
N LYS A 257 -10.56 16.34 24.83
CA LYS A 257 -10.57 17.81 24.73
C LYS A 257 -11.27 18.29 23.45
N ASP A 258 -11.99 17.41 22.77
CA ASP A 258 -12.65 17.63 21.48
C ASP A 258 -11.67 18.02 20.34
N ARG A 259 -10.38 17.67 20.42
CA ARG A 259 -9.47 17.86 19.29
C ARG A 259 -9.71 16.75 18.28
N ILE A 260 -9.85 17.11 17.01
CA ILE A 260 -10.17 16.17 15.93
C ILE A 260 -8.87 15.83 15.19
N PHE A 261 -8.62 14.54 15.01
CA PHE A 261 -7.53 14.02 14.21
C PHE A 261 -8.12 13.37 12.98
N VAL A 262 -7.54 13.60 11.81
CA VAL A 262 -7.99 13.03 10.54
C VAL A 262 -6.79 12.38 9.86
N SER A 263 -6.98 11.16 9.37
CA SER A 263 -5.98 10.45 8.57
C SER A 263 -6.13 10.79 7.09
N ASN A 264 -5.01 10.80 6.38
CA ASN A 264 -4.97 10.93 4.93
C ASN A 264 -4.07 9.85 4.35
N MET A 265 -4.67 8.92 3.60
CA MET A 265 -3.97 7.77 3.00
C MET A 265 -2.88 8.21 2.03
N ALA A 266 -3.16 9.19 1.17
CA ALA A 266 -2.22 9.63 0.15
C ALA A 266 -1.07 10.45 0.75
N ASP A 267 -1.33 11.35 1.71
CA ASP A 267 -0.23 12.04 2.41
C ASP A 267 0.45 11.14 3.46
N ASN A 268 -0.09 9.94 3.66
CA ASN A 268 0.39 8.96 4.62
C ASN A 268 0.64 9.58 5.99
N GLY A 269 -0.37 10.34 6.45
CA GLY A 269 -0.20 11.33 7.50
C GLY A 269 -1.47 11.61 8.26
N ILE A 270 -1.32 12.37 9.34
CA ILE A 270 -2.38 12.72 10.27
C ILE A 270 -2.35 14.22 10.52
N GLN A 271 -3.51 14.85 10.45
CA GLN A 271 -3.73 16.26 10.81
C GLN A 271 -4.57 16.38 12.08
N GLU A 272 -4.28 17.39 12.90
CA GLU A 272 -5.12 17.86 14.01
C GLU A 272 -5.91 19.09 13.54
N ILE A 273 -7.21 19.16 13.85
CA ILE A 273 -8.11 20.24 13.45
C ILE A 273 -8.77 20.84 14.70
N ASP A 274 -8.73 22.17 14.84
CA ASP A 274 -9.53 22.87 15.86
C ASP A 274 -11.01 22.89 15.42
N PRO A 275 -11.93 22.28 16.19
CA PRO A 275 -13.34 22.13 15.78
C PRO A 275 -14.12 23.45 15.73
N ARG A 276 -13.61 24.53 16.34
CA ARG A 276 -14.28 25.85 16.37
C ARG A 276 -13.86 26.71 15.19
N THR A 277 -12.58 26.67 14.85
CA THR A 277 -11.99 27.58 13.85
C THR A 277 -11.70 26.90 12.51
N GLY A 278 -11.62 25.56 12.47
CA GLY A 278 -11.17 24.82 11.30
C GLY A 278 -9.66 24.90 11.04
N ALA A 279 -8.89 25.48 11.97
CA ALA A 279 -7.44 25.57 11.83
C ALA A 279 -6.80 24.17 11.81
N VAL A 280 -5.94 23.94 10.81
CA VAL A 280 -5.30 22.64 10.57
C VAL A 280 -3.83 22.68 11.02
N LYS A 281 -3.42 21.68 11.77
CA LYS A 281 -2.03 21.44 12.17
C LYS A 281 -1.59 20.06 11.66
N GLN A 282 -0.55 20.00 10.84
CA GLN A 282 0.05 18.73 10.44
C GLN A 282 0.78 18.11 11.65
N ILE A 283 0.49 16.85 11.96
CA ILE A 283 1.16 16.10 13.03
C ILE A 283 2.31 15.26 12.47
N ILE A 284 2.01 14.46 11.45
CA ILE A 284 2.96 13.56 10.78
C ILE A 284 2.57 13.45 9.31
N ILE A 285 3.55 13.38 8.41
CA ILE A 285 3.31 13.36 6.96
C ILE A 285 4.42 12.59 6.23
N GLY A 286 4.04 11.85 5.20
CA GLY A 286 4.95 11.23 4.24
C GLY A 286 4.95 11.96 2.90
N LYS A 287 6.05 11.82 2.14
CA LYS A 287 6.07 12.23 0.72
C LYS A 287 5.46 11.17 -0.20
N LEU A 288 5.48 9.92 0.23
CA LEU A 288 4.95 8.74 -0.43
C LEU A 288 4.20 7.93 0.63
N ALA A 289 3.21 7.15 0.19
CA ALA A 289 2.41 6.31 1.07
C ALA A 289 2.86 4.86 1.08
N LEU A 290 3.02 4.29 -0.12
CA LEU A 290 3.46 2.93 -0.37
C LEU A 290 3.89 2.77 -1.84
N PRO A 291 5.10 3.22 -2.22
CA PRO A 291 5.56 3.23 -3.60
C PRO A 291 5.88 1.82 -4.11
N GLY A 292 5.15 1.38 -5.14
CA GLY A 292 5.35 0.12 -5.85
C GLY A 292 6.17 0.29 -7.12
N GLY A 293 5.72 -0.29 -8.23
CA GLY A 293 6.38 -0.20 -9.52
C GLY A 293 6.59 1.25 -9.98
N ILE A 294 7.70 1.48 -10.68
CA ILE A 294 8.10 2.80 -11.17
C ILE A 294 8.50 2.74 -12.62
N ALA A 295 8.26 3.84 -13.34
CA ALA A 295 8.74 4.07 -14.68
C ALA A 295 9.59 5.34 -14.74
N VAL A 296 10.45 5.48 -15.75
CA VAL A 296 11.21 6.71 -15.98
C VAL A 296 11.07 7.14 -17.43
N SER A 297 10.88 8.45 -17.64
CA SER A 297 11.18 9.08 -18.91
C SER A 297 12.24 10.14 -18.77
N SER A 298 13.00 10.36 -19.84
CA SER A 298 14.13 11.27 -19.88
C SER A 298 13.95 12.25 -21.02
N ASP A 299 13.42 13.42 -20.72
CA ASP A 299 13.18 14.48 -21.70
C ASP A 299 14.28 15.53 -21.56
N ASN A 300 15.02 15.79 -22.64
CA ASN A 300 16.13 16.77 -22.66
C ASN A 300 17.17 16.58 -21.53
N GLY A 301 17.46 15.32 -21.18
CA GLY A 301 18.41 14.97 -20.12
C GLY A 301 17.86 15.08 -18.70
N LYS A 302 16.57 15.41 -18.53
CA LYS A 302 15.88 15.41 -17.25
C LYS A 302 15.08 14.12 -17.07
N ASP A 303 15.40 13.38 -16.02
CA ASP A 303 14.65 12.19 -15.62
C ASP A 303 13.42 12.59 -14.80
N THR A 304 12.24 12.12 -15.22
CA THR A 304 10.99 12.15 -14.45
C THR A 304 10.60 10.72 -14.13
N ILE A 305 10.47 10.41 -12.85
CA ILE A 305 10.07 9.09 -12.36
C ILE A 305 8.56 9.11 -12.12
N TYR A 306 7.84 8.15 -12.68
CA TYR A 306 6.41 7.94 -12.49
C TYR A 306 6.22 6.83 -11.46
N VAL A 307 5.49 7.12 -10.39
CA VAL A 307 5.38 6.24 -9.23
C VAL A 307 3.93 5.84 -9.03
N ALA A 308 3.67 4.53 -9.07
CA ALA A 308 2.46 3.93 -8.55
C ALA A 308 2.58 3.88 -7.01
N ASP A 309 1.97 4.85 -6.33
CA ASP A 309 2.08 5.02 -4.88
C ASP A 309 0.73 4.72 -4.21
N LEU A 310 0.28 3.45 -4.25
CA LEU A 310 -1.00 2.87 -3.80
C LEU A 310 -2.23 3.79 -3.70
N PHE A 311 -2.18 4.84 -2.89
CA PHE A 311 -3.22 5.85 -2.70
C PHE A 311 -3.07 7.09 -3.60
N ALA A 312 -2.06 7.15 -4.46
CA ALA A 312 -1.79 8.23 -5.39
C ALA A 312 -0.99 7.75 -6.61
N TYR A 313 -1.07 8.54 -7.68
CA TYR A 313 -0.14 8.51 -8.81
C TYR A 313 0.68 9.79 -8.77
N ARG A 314 2.01 9.63 -8.75
CA ARG A 314 2.95 10.72 -8.51
C ARG A 314 4.05 10.78 -9.56
N THR A 315 4.65 11.96 -9.67
CA THR A 315 5.93 12.14 -10.32
C THR A 315 7.01 12.51 -9.31
N VAL A 316 8.24 12.10 -9.59
CA VAL A 316 9.44 12.48 -8.84
C VAL A 316 10.48 13.01 -9.81
N ASP A 317 11.05 14.17 -9.50
CA ASP A 317 12.21 14.71 -10.21
C ASP A 317 13.45 13.86 -9.92
N GLY A 318 14.05 13.26 -10.96
CA GLY A 318 15.17 12.33 -10.82
C GLY A 318 16.49 12.96 -10.36
N ALA A 319 16.56 14.29 -10.29
CA ALA A 319 17.71 15.04 -9.78
C ALA A 319 17.47 15.51 -8.34
N THR A 320 16.30 16.07 -8.04
CA THR A 320 16.02 16.73 -6.74
C THR A 320 15.25 15.87 -5.75
N GLY A 321 14.52 14.84 -6.22
CA GLY A 321 13.60 14.07 -5.39
C GLY A 321 12.34 14.85 -4.99
N GLU A 322 12.04 15.95 -5.69
CA GLU A 322 10.78 16.67 -5.54
C GLU A 322 9.62 15.79 -6.02
N VAL A 323 8.58 15.66 -5.19
CA VAL A 323 7.41 14.81 -5.44
C VAL A 323 6.22 15.70 -5.79
N SER A 324 5.50 15.34 -6.86
CA SER A 324 4.24 16.00 -7.25
C SER A 324 3.10 15.00 -7.35
N ASP A 325 1.92 15.40 -6.88
CA ASP A 325 0.68 14.63 -7.05
C ASP A 325 0.14 14.84 -8.47
N VAL A 326 -0.10 13.75 -9.19
CA VAL A 326 -0.82 13.80 -10.47
C VAL A 326 -2.29 13.44 -10.26
N ALA A 327 -2.54 12.36 -9.50
CA ALA A 327 -3.88 11.95 -9.09
C ALA A 327 -3.84 11.34 -7.69
N ARG A 328 -4.95 11.44 -6.97
CA ARG A 328 -5.12 10.88 -5.62
C ARG A 328 -6.35 9.99 -5.57
N MET A 329 -6.29 8.92 -4.77
CA MET A 329 -7.41 7.99 -4.61
C MET A 329 -8.65 8.69 -4.08
N HIS A 330 -9.81 8.26 -4.60
CA HIS A 330 -11.14 8.73 -4.20
C HIS A 330 -11.43 10.22 -4.38
N ALA A 331 -10.52 11.01 -4.97
CA ALA A 331 -10.82 12.42 -5.26
C ALA A 331 -12.06 12.54 -6.17
N ALA A 332 -12.92 13.54 -5.94
CA ALA A 332 -14.22 13.62 -6.61
C ALA A 332 -14.17 13.66 -8.15
N ALA A 333 -13.08 14.19 -8.72
CA ALA A 333 -12.83 14.23 -10.16
C ALA A 333 -11.77 13.20 -10.61
N GLY A 334 -11.30 12.34 -9.71
CA GLY A 334 -10.28 11.33 -9.96
C GLY A 334 -10.86 10.02 -10.49
N THR A 335 -10.05 9.32 -11.25
CA THR A 335 -10.34 8.01 -11.85
C THR A 335 -9.33 6.94 -11.41
N LEU A 336 -8.49 7.25 -10.44
CA LEU A 336 -7.40 6.37 -10.01
C LEU A 336 -7.97 5.13 -9.30
N GLU A 337 -7.38 3.96 -9.55
CA GLU A 337 -7.79 2.68 -8.96
C GLU A 337 -6.58 1.93 -8.39
N TYR A 338 -6.16 2.33 -7.18
CA TYR A 338 -5.14 1.67 -6.37
C TYR A 338 -3.90 1.15 -7.14
N PRO A 339 -3.16 2.03 -7.84
CA PRO A 339 -2.05 1.61 -8.69
C PRO A 339 -0.90 1.02 -7.86
N MET A 340 -0.33 -0.08 -8.34
CA MET A 340 0.77 -0.79 -7.68
C MET A 340 1.97 -1.01 -8.59
N SER A 341 1.81 -0.89 -9.91
CA SER A 341 2.93 -0.79 -10.87
C SER A 341 2.72 0.34 -11.85
N ALA A 342 3.83 0.82 -12.42
CA ALA A 342 3.86 1.85 -13.44
C ALA A 342 4.88 1.51 -14.54
N THR A 343 4.49 1.64 -15.80
CA THR A 343 5.39 1.65 -16.96
C THR A 343 5.14 2.90 -17.82
N THR A 344 6.02 3.19 -18.78
CA THR A 344 5.83 4.33 -19.69
C THR A 344 6.33 4.02 -21.09
N LYS A 345 5.65 4.59 -22.09
CA LYS A 345 6.08 4.57 -23.49
C LYS A 345 5.57 5.81 -24.21
N GLY A 346 6.45 6.50 -24.93
CA GLY A 346 6.07 7.74 -25.61
C GLY A 346 5.50 8.74 -24.61
N ASN A 347 4.30 9.27 -24.86
CA ASN A 347 3.60 10.19 -23.97
C ASN A 347 2.57 9.50 -23.06
N GLU A 348 2.66 8.17 -22.88
CA GLU A 348 1.74 7.41 -22.03
C GLU A 348 2.43 6.91 -20.75
N VAL A 349 1.67 6.85 -19.67
CA VAL A 349 1.99 6.10 -18.45
C VAL A 349 0.90 5.06 -18.24
N ILE A 350 1.31 3.84 -17.91
CA ILE A 350 0.39 2.71 -17.72
C ILE A 350 0.51 2.28 -16.27
N LEU A 351 -0.61 2.28 -15.55
CA LEU A 351 -0.70 1.83 -14.17
C LEU A 351 -1.43 0.49 -14.12
N SER A 352 -0.98 -0.41 -13.27
CA SER A 352 -1.64 -1.70 -13.02
C SER A 352 -2.02 -1.83 -11.55
N SER A 353 -3.19 -2.38 -11.27
CA SER A 353 -3.65 -2.70 -9.93
C SER A 353 -4.13 -4.14 -9.85
N TRP A 354 -3.40 -4.96 -9.10
CA TRP A 354 -3.81 -6.34 -8.86
C TRP A 354 -5.11 -6.38 -8.03
N PHE A 355 -5.30 -5.40 -7.15
CA PHE A 355 -6.40 -5.36 -6.20
C PHE A 355 -7.74 -5.10 -6.88
N THR A 356 -7.80 -4.12 -7.78
CA THR A 356 -9.02 -3.79 -8.53
C THR A 356 -9.14 -4.60 -9.83
N GLY A 357 -8.09 -5.28 -10.25
CA GLY A 357 -8.08 -6.03 -11.51
C GLY A 357 -8.00 -5.11 -12.72
N THR A 358 -7.25 -4.01 -12.64
CA THR A 358 -7.32 -2.93 -13.62
C THR A 358 -5.99 -2.51 -14.21
N VAL A 359 -6.04 -2.07 -15.46
CA VAL A 359 -4.95 -1.44 -16.21
C VAL A 359 -5.44 -0.09 -16.71
N GLN A 360 -4.76 0.97 -16.29
CA GLN A 360 -5.11 2.36 -16.59
C GLN A 360 -4.02 2.98 -17.45
N VAL A 361 -4.39 3.64 -18.54
CA VAL A 361 -3.45 4.40 -19.38
C VAL A 361 -3.73 5.89 -19.22
N LEU A 362 -2.68 6.67 -18.98
CA LEU A 362 -2.74 8.10 -18.76
C LEU A 362 -1.84 8.85 -19.72
N ASP A 363 -2.31 10.02 -20.15
CA ASP A 363 -1.52 11.00 -20.87
C ASP A 363 -0.51 11.66 -19.92
N ARG A 364 0.77 11.53 -20.21
CA ARG A 364 1.85 11.96 -19.33
C ARG A 364 1.95 13.48 -19.18
N SER A 365 1.50 14.22 -20.19
CA SER A 365 1.56 15.69 -20.23
C SER A 365 0.44 16.32 -19.38
N SER A 366 -0.75 15.73 -19.39
CA SER A 366 -1.94 16.26 -18.71
C SER A 366 -2.32 15.49 -17.45
N GLY A 367 -1.78 14.28 -17.24
CA GLY A 367 -2.15 13.38 -16.14
C GLY A 367 -3.54 12.75 -16.28
N LYS A 368 -4.22 12.93 -17.42
CA LYS A 368 -5.59 12.44 -17.62
C LYS A 368 -5.61 11.00 -18.09
N THR A 369 -6.58 10.24 -17.60
CA THR A 369 -6.88 8.90 -18.12
C THR A 369 -7.29 8.97 -19.59
N ILE A 370 -6.62 8.17 -20.42
CA ILE A 370 -6.94 7.90 -21.82
C ILE A 370 -7.81 6.64 -21.91
N GLU A 371 -7.41 5.60 -21.19
CA GLU A 371 -8.02 4.27 -21.26
C GLU A 371 -8.08 3.66 -19.86
N MET A 372 -9.16 2.95 -19.55
CA MET A 372 -9.33 2.19 -18.32
C MET A 372 -9.90 0.82 -18.68
N LEU A 373 -9.18 -0.22 -18.30
CA LEU A 373 -9.51 -1.62 -18.61
C LEU A 373 -9.66 -2.41 -17.31
N HIS A 374 -10.71 -3.22 -17.22
CA HIS A 374 -11.07 -4.01 -16.04
C HIS A 374 -10.98 -5.53 -16.31
N ASP A 375 -11.48 -6.33 -15.37
CA ASP A 375 -11.67 -7.79 -15.45
C ASP A 375 -10.41 -8.67 -15.46
N PHE A 376 -9.22 -8.07 -15.32
CA PHE A 376 -7.97 -8.81 -15.18
C PHE A 376 -7.91 -9.56 -13.85
N LYS A 377 -7.26 -10.73 -13.83
CA LYS A 377 -7.04 -11.50 -12.59
C LYS A 377 -5.69 -11.14 -11.98
N ALA A 378 -5.70 -10.13 -11.11
CA ALA A 378 -4.50 -9.63 -10.44
C ALA A 378 -3.38 -9.22 -11.43
N PRO A 379 -3.59 -8.19 -12.28
CA PRO A 379 -2.55 -7.69 -13.18
C PRO A 379 -1.44 -7.01 -12.36
N HIS A 380 -0.21 -7.51 -12.50
CA HIS A 380 0.95 -6.95 -11.79
C HIS A 380 1.66 -5.86 -12.59
N ASP A 381 1.73 -6.00 -13.91
CA ASP A 381 2.42 -5.04 -14.76
C ASP A 381 1.88 -5.08 -16.19
N ALA A 382 2.02 -3.97 -16.92
CA ALA A 382 1.53 -3.85 -18.28
C ALA A 382 2.38 -2.91 -19.13
N ILE A 383 2.55 -3.22 -20.42
CA ILE A 383 3.29 -2.38 -21.37
C ILE A 383 2.50 -2.17 -22.67
N ARG A 384 2.75 -1.04 -23.35
CA ARG A 384 2.20 -0.73 -24.68
C ARG A 384 3.16 -1.21 -25.78
N LEU A 385 2.64 -1.93 -26.76
CA LEU A 385 3.36 -2.35 -27.97
C LEU A 385 3.27 -1.29 -29.07
N ASP A 386 4.08 -1.44 -30.13
CA ASP A 386 4.13 -0.46 -31.23
C ASP A 386 2.87 -0.48 -32.09
N ASP A 387 2.13 -1.59 -32.08
CA ASP A 387 0.84 -1.74 -32.76
C ASP A 387 -0.35 -1.18 -31.94
N GLY A 388 -0.09 -0.58 -30.77
CA GLY A 388 -1.09 -0.01 -29.88
C GLY A 388 -1.74 -1.01 -28.91
N SER A 389 -1.51 -2.32 -29.08
CA SER A 389 -1.97 -3.32 -28.11
C SER A 389 -1.21 -3.22 -26.78
N LEU A 390 -1.82 -3.73 -25.72
CA LEU A 390 -1.17 -3.88 -24.42
C LEU A 390 -0.74 -5.33 -24.21
N LEU A 391 0.37 -5.54 -23.51
CA LEU A 391 0.68 -6.81 -22.87
C LEU A 391 0.54 -6.63 -21.36
N VAL A 392 -0.06 -7.61 -20.69
CA VAL A 392 -0.36 -7.58 -19.26
C VAL A 392 0.12 -8.88 -18.61
N ASN A 393 0.95 -8.76 -17.58
CA ASN A 393 1.32 -9.85 -16.68
C ASN A 393 0.16 -10.11 -15.73
N GLU A 394 -0.59 -11.19 -15.96
CA GLU A 394 -1.76 -11.54 -15.17
C GLU A 394 -1.40 -12.67 -14.20
N TYR A 395 -1.17 -12.29 -12.94
CA TYR A 395 -0.69 -13.20 -11.90
C TYR A 395 -1.70 -14.30 -11.58
N GLY A 396 -2.99 -13.95 -11.50
CA GLY A 396 -4.06 -14.86 -11.12
C GLY A 396 -4.32 -15.97 -12.15
N THR A 397 -4.08 -15.71 -13.43
CA THR A 397 -4.20 -16.73 -14.51
C THR A 397 -2.86 -17.31 -14.94
N LYS A 398 -1.75 -16.92 -14.31
CA LYS A 398 -0.40 -17.40 -14.64
C LYS A 398 -0.04 -17.17 -16.12
N SER A 399 -0.42 -16.00 -16.65
CA SER A 399 -0.34 -15.76 -18.09
C SER A 399 0.15 -14.36 -18.46
N LEU A 400 0.73 -14.27 -19.66
CA LEU A 400 0.95 -13.02 -20.37
C LEU A 400 -0.18 -12.85 -21.37
N VAL A 401 -0.98 -11.80 -21.22
CA VAL A 401 -2.17 -11.56 -22.05
C VAL A 401 -1.93 -10.36 -22.95
N ARG A 402 -2.18 -10.51 -24.26
CA ARG A 402 -2.28 -9.39 -25.20
C ARG A 402 -3.71 -8.88 -25.24
N VAL A 403 -3.86 -7.57 -25.11
CA VAL A 403 -5.14 -6.88 -25.08
C VAL A 403 -5.22 -5.85 -26.21
N SER A 404 -6.31 -5.87 -26.96
CA SER A 404 -6.56 -4.93 -28.05
C SER A 404 -8.06 -4.74 -28.28
N GLY A 405 -8.40 -3.87 -29.24
CA GLY A 405 -9.79 -3.51 -29.53
C GLY A 405 -10.32 -2.45 -28.56
N GLU A 406 -11.51 -1.92 -28.87
CA GLU A 406 -12.17 -0.94 -28.03
C GLU A 406 -12.41 -1.51 -26.63
N HIS A 407 -11.99 -0.80 -25.58
CA HIS A 407 -12.10 -1.26 -24.19
C HIS A 407 -11.47 -2.65 -23.91
N GLY A 408 -10.50 -3.07 -24.70
CA GLY A 408 -9.77 -4.32 -24.46
C GLY A 408 -10.64 -5.58 -24.60
N THR A 409 -11.62 -5.57 -25.51
CA THR A 409 -12.51 -6.72 -25.77
C THR A 409 -11.77 -7.93 -26.35
N ASN A 410 -10.64 -7.73 -27.03
CA ASN A 410 -9.85 -8.82 -27.58
C ASN A 410 -8.72 -9.14 -26.60
N ARG A 411 -8.73 -10.36 -26.04
CA ARG A 411 -7.75 -10.84 -25.06
C ARG A 411 -7.19 -12.18 -25.50
N ASP A 412 -5.92 -12.19 -25.87
CA ASP A 412 -5.21 -13.37 -26.34
C ASP A 412 -4.13 -13.77 -25.35
N VAL A 413 -4.15 -15.02 -24.90
CA VAL A 413 -3.05 -15.56 -24.07
C VAL A 413 -1.83 -15.78 -24.96
N VAL A 414 -0.77 -15.01 -24.73
CA VAL A 414 0.49 -15.07 -25.47
C VAL A 414 1.42 -16.13 -24.88
N ALA A 415 1.48 -16.23 -23.55
CA ALA A 415 2.20 -17.27 -22.85
C ALA A 415 1.42 -17.70 -21.60
N SER A 416 1.46 -18.99 -21.28
CA SER A 416 0.84 -19.61 -20.12
C SER A 416 1.88 -20.21 -19.19
N ASP A 417 1.42 -20.74 -18.05
CA ASP A 417 2.24 -21.50 -17.10
C ASP A 417 3.42 -20.65 -16.55
N LEU A 418 3.12 -19.38 -16.27
CA LEU A 418 4.03 -18.46 -15.60
C LEU A 418 3.86 -18.54 -14.07
N GLU A 419 4.94 -18.75 -13.34
CA GLU A 419 4.95 -18.89 -11.89
C GLU A 419 5.25 -17.55 -11.22
N GLY A 420 4.17 -16.79 -10.98
CA GLY A 420 4.20 -15.48 -10.36
C GLY A 420 4.80 -14.40 -11.27
N PRO A 421 4.22 -14.12 -12.45
CA PRO A 421 4.69 -13.06 -13.32
C PRO A 421 4.52 -11.70 -12.64
N VAL A 422 5.61 -10.92 -12.51
CA VAL A 422 5.59 -9.60 -11.86
C VAL A 422 6.00 -8.50 -12.85
N GLY A 423 7.28 -8.26 -13.05
CA GLY A 423 7.78 -7.17 -13.89
C GLY A 423 7.76 -7.52 -15.38
N LEU A 424 7.52 -6.53 -16.23
CA LEU A 424 7.43 -6.67 -17.69
C LEU A 424 8.15 -5.52 -18.39
N VAL A 425 9.01 -5.84 -19.36
CA VAL A 425 9.66 -4.83 -20.20
C VAL A 425 9.69 -5.25 -21.67
N GLY A 426 9.42 -4.29 -22.56
CA GLY A 426 9.53 -4.51 -23.99
C GLY A 426 10.97 -4.66 -24.45
N ALA A 427 11.19 -5.52 -25.44
CA ALA A 427 12.46 -5.71 -26.14
C ALA A 427 12.29 -5.44 -27.65
N ALA A 428 13.35 -5.61 -28.43
CA ALA A 428 13.31 -5.42 -29.87
C ALA A 428 12.34 -6.40 -30.56
N ASN A 429 11.82 -6.03 -31.73
CA ASN A 429 10.99 -6.88 -32.59
C ASN A 429 9.69 -7.40 -31.94
N GLY A 430 9.19 -6.74 -30.90
CA GLY A 430 7.96 -7.13 -30.19
C GLY A 430 8.14 -8.31 -29.25
N GLU A 431 9.39 -8.67 -28.91
CA GLU A 431 9.72 -9.57 -27.80
C GLU A 431 9.54 -8.83 -26.46
N VAL A 432 9.45 -9.58 -25.38
CA VAL A 432 9.45 -9.03 -24.01
C VAL A 432 10.34 -9.84 -23.10
N TYR A 433 10.81 -9.20 -22.03
CA TYR A 433 11.33 -9.88 -20.86
C TYR A 433 10.36 -9.74 -19.69
N LEU A 434 10.23 -10.79 -18.88
CA LEU A 434 9.43 -10.77 -17.66
C LEU A 434 10.14 -11.50 -16.52
N THR A 435 9.77 -11.15 -15.29
CA THR A 435 10.20 -11.88 -14.09
C THR A 435 9.11 -12.85 -13.64
N GLU A 436 9.50 -14.10 -13.38
CA GLU A 436 8.66 -15.10 -12.69
C GLU A 436 9.16 -15.22 -11.24
N ALA A 437 8.53 -14.46 -10.34
CA ALA A 437 8.98 -14.27 -8.96
C ALA A 437 8.99 -15.58 -8.16
N LEU A 438 7.99 -16.46 -8.38
CA LEU A 438 7.89 -17.74 -7.68
C LEU A 438 8.83 -18.81 -8.26
N ALA A 439 9.10 -18.77 -9.57
CA ALA A 439 10.09 -19.65 -10.19
C ALA A 439 11.54 -19.18 -10.00
N GLY A 440 11.76 -17.93 -9.60
CA GLY A 440 13.10 -17.40 -9.38
C GLY A 440 13.88 -17.20 -10.69
N GLN A 441 13.20 -16.74 -11.74
CA GLN A 441 13.80 -16.63 -13.07
C GLN A 441 13.35 -15.38 -13.83
N VAL A 442 14.10 -15.10 -14.90
CA VAL A 442 13.78 -14.09 -15.91
C VAL A 442 13.63 -14.80 -17.25
N ASP A 443 12.54 -14.53 -17.93
CA ASP A 443 12.20 -15.14 -19.20
C ASP A 443 12.16 -14.11 -20.32
N ARG A 444 12.49 -14.58 -21.52
CA ARG A 444 12.17 -13.89 -22.77
C ARG A 444 10.99 -14.60 -23.41
N ILE A 445 9.97 -13.83 -23.76
CA ILE A 445 8.84 -14.30 -24.57
C ILE A 445 8.97 -13.67 -25.95
N ASP A 446 9.02 -14.50 -26.99
CA ASP A 446 9.05 -13.99 -28.37
C ASP A 446 7.65 -13.59 -28.87
N LYS A 447 7.59 -13.03 -30.08
CA LYS A 447 6.33 -12.59 -30.70
C LYS A 447 5.32 -13.73 -30.90
N GLY A 448 5.79 -14.97 -31.00
CA GLY A 448 4.96 -16.17 -31.13
C GLY A 448 4.53 -16.78 -29.80
N GLY A 449 4.96 -16.19 -28.67
CA GLY A 449 4.65 -16.70 -27.33
C GLY A 449 5.65 -17.74 -26.81
N GLN A 450 6.75 -18.00 -27.52
CA GLN A 450 7.72 -18.99 -27.06
C GLN A 450 8.53 -18.44 -25.89
N LYS A 451 8.48 -19.17 -24.77
CA LYS A 451 9.27 -18.87 -23.56
C LYS A 451 10.70 -19.41 -23.67
N LYS A 452 11.69 -18.57 -23.32
CA LYS A 452 13.08 -18.95 -23.11
C LYS A 452 13.58 -18.37 -21.78
N VAL A 453 14.03 -19.23 -20.88
CA VAL A 453 14.70 -18.83 -19.63
C VAL A 453 16.03 -18.15 -19.97
N ILE A 454 16.21 -16.93 -19.46
CA ILE A 454 17.43 -16.12 -19.65
C ILE A 454 18.35 -16.23 -18.44
N ALA A 455 17.77 -16.17 -17.25
CA ALA A 455 18.47 -16.35 -15.98
C ALA A 455 17.57 -17.07 -14.99
N LYS A 456 18.17 -17.81 -14.07
CA LYS A 456 17.49 -18.64 -13.06
C LYS A 456 18.21 -18.55 -11.72
N ASP A 457 17.68 -19.25 -10.73
CA ASP A 457 18.21 -19.34 -9.37
C ASP A 457 18.19 -17.99 -8.60
N LEU A 458 17.39 -17.03 -9.08
CA LEU A 458 17.13 -15.74 -8.43
C LEU A 458 16.17 -15.93 -7.24
N LYS A 459 16.29 -15.07 -6.23
CA LYS A 459 15.43 -15.06 -5.04
C LYS A 459 14.35 -14.00 -5.18
N THR A 460 13.17 -14.42 -5.63
CA THR A 460 11.99 -13.56 -5.81
C THR A 460 12.32 -12.33 -6.67
N PRO A 461 12.65 -12.50 -7.97
CA PRO A 461 12.84 -11.37 -8.86
C PRO A 461 11.50 -10.65 -9.12
N GLU A 462 11.47 -9.33 -8.92
CA GLU A 462 10.28 -8.49 -9.12
C GLU A 462 10.53 -7.46 -10.23
N GLY A 463 10.87 -6.21 -9.87
CA GLY A 463 11.06 -5.12 -10.82
C GLY A 463 12.12 -5.42 -11.88
N LEU A 464 11.84 -4.99 -13.12
CA LEU A 464 12.62 -5.30 -14.30
C LEU A 464 12.73 -4.06 -15.19
N ALA A 465 13.95 -3.71 -15.61
CA ALA A 465 14.19 -2.64 -16.57
C ALA A 465 15.25 -3.05 -17.60
N LEU A 466 15.10 -2.55 -18.83
CA LEU A 466 16.06 -2.75 -19.92
C LEU A 466 16.93 -1.51 -20.07
N THR A 467 18.26 -1.68 -20.03
CA THR A 467 19.21 -0.60 -20.30
C THR A 467 19.34 -0.33 -21.80
N ARG A 468 19.93 0.81 -22.16
CA ARG A 468 20.19 1.15 -23.57
C ARG A 468 21.14 0.18 -24.26
N GLU A 469 22.03 -0.43 -23.49
CA GLU A 469 22.97 -1.45 -23.95
C GLU A 469 22.33 -2.84 -24.08
N GLY A 470 21.03 -2.97 -23.79
CA GLY A 470 20.29 -4.22 -23.88
C GLY A 470 20.54 -5.18 -22.71
N LYS A 471 21.02 -4.67 -21.56
CA LYS A 471 21.13 -5.46 -20.32
C LYS A 471 19.88 -5.28 -19.47
N LEU A 472 19.56 -6.26 -18.64
CA LEU A 472 18.43 -6.17 -17.71
C LEU A 472 18.91 -5.78 -16.33
N ILE A 473 18.24 -4.84 -15.68
CA ILE A 473 18.37 -4.59 -14.25
C ILE A 473 17.17 -5.19 -13.55
N VAL A 474 17.42 -6.03 -12.55
CA VAL A 474 16.39 -6.78 -11.83
C VAL A 474 16.48 -6.50 -10.33
N ALA A 475 15.35 -6.20 -9.70
CA ALA A 475 15.23 -6.24 -8.24
C ALA A 475 15.01 -7.67 -7.77
N GLU A 476 16.03 -8.26 -7.17
CA GLU A 476 15.97 -9.59 -6.57
C GLU A 476 15.65 -9.43 -5.08
N VAL A 477 14.35 -9.31 -4.76
CA VAL A 477 13.93 -8.81 -3.45
C VAL A 477 14.17 -9.82 -2.33
N GLY A 478 14.10 -11.12 -2.63
CA GLY A 478 14.43 -12.18 -1.68
C GLY A 478 15.93 -12.19 -1.30
N ALA A 479 16.79 -11.66 -2.17
CA ALA A 479 18.22 -11.47 -1.90
C ALA A 479 18.56 -10.00 -1.52
N LYS A 480 17.58 -9.10 -1.48
CA LYS A 480 17.73 -7.69 -1.13
C LYS A 480 18.82 -6.98 -1.92
N ARG A 481 18.83 -7.17 -3.24
CA ARG A 481 19.84 -6.62 -4.14
C ARG A 481 19.27 -6.24 -5.50
N LEU A 482 20.00 -5.42 -6.24
CA LEU A 482 19.84 -5.26 -7.67
C LEU A 482 20.91 -6.06 -8.40
N VAL A 483 20.51 -6.75 -9.46
CA VAL A 483 21.43 -7.46 -10.36
C VAL A 483 21.29 -6.95 -11.79
N GLN A 484 22.39 -6.99 -12.53
CA GLN A 484 22.42 -6.83 -13.97
C GLN A 484 22.50 -8.20 -14.62
N ILE A 485 21.70 -8.45 -15.66
CA ILE A 485 21.69 -9.70 -16.41
C ILE A 485 21.99 -9.40 -17.87
N ASP A 486 22.90 -10.17 -18.47
CA ASP A 486 23.15 -10.15 -19.90
C ASP A 486 22.23 -11.16 -20.62
N PRO A 487 21.25 -10.71 -21.43
CA PRO A 487 20.34 -11.63 -22.09
C PRO A 487 20.99 -12.55 -23.13
N ALA A 488 22.21 -12.24 -23.59
CA ALA A 488 22.90 -13.03 -24.60
C ALA A 488 23.41 -14.37 -24.05
N ASN A 489 23.86 -14.39 -22.80
CA ASN A 489 24.50 -15.55 -22.19
C ASN A 489 23.95 -15.92 -20.80
N GLY A 490 23.10 -15.08 -20.21
CA GLY A 490 22.49 -15.29 -18.89
C GLY A 490 23.38 -14.91 -17.71
N ASP A 491 24.51 -14.23 -17.95
CA ASP A 491 25.43 -13.83 -16.88
C ASP A 491 24.76 -12.84 -15.92
N VAL A 492 24.82 -13.13 -14.62
CA VAL A 492 24.26 -12.30 -13.55
C VAL A 492 25.39 -11.63 -12.78
N THR A 493 25.37 -10.29 -12.73
CA THR A 493 26.33 -9.48 -11.97
C THR A 493 25.61 -8.65 -10.92
N GLU A 494 26.09 -8.65 -9.69
CA GLU A 494 25.52 -7.81 -8.64
C GLU A 494 25.84 -6.33 -8.86
N VAL A 495 24.80 -5.48 -8.78
CA VAL A 495 24.91 -4.01 -8.96
C VAL A 495 24.99 -3.33 -7.60
N ALA A 496 24.11 -3.71 -6.68
CA ALA A 496 24.07 -3.22 -5.31
C ALA A 496 23.39 -4.25 -4.40
N ALA A 497 23.83 -4.36 -3.15
CA ALA A 497 23.32 -5.32 -2.18
C ALA A 497 22.94 -4.65 -0.85
N ASN A 498 22.28 -5.41 0.03
CA ASN A 498 21.80 -4.97 1.34
C ASN A 498 20.78 -3.81 1.23
N LEU A 499 19.89 -3.90 0.24
CA LEU A 499 18.88 -2.88 -0.03
C LEU A 499 17.63 -3.09 0.82
N SER A 500 17.00 -2.01 1.24
CA SER A 500 15.70 -2.03 1.93
C SER A 500 14.55 -2.26 0.93
N ILE A 501 14.45 -3.45 0.34
CA ILE A 501 13.40 -3.83 -0.64
C ILE A 501 12.75 -5.16 -0.27
N GLY A 502 11.61 -5.47 -0.91
CA GLY A 502 10.86 -6.70 -0.69
C GLY A 502 9.92 -6.63 0.51
N LEU A 503 8.88 -5.79 0.43
CA LEU A 503 7.80 -5.82 1.41
C LEU A 503 7.04 -7.15 1.26
N VAL A 504 7.09 -7.97 2.30
CA VAL A 504 6.48 -9.30 2.30
C VAL A 504 4.98 -9.16 2.54
N GLY A 505 4.17 -9.69 1.63
CA GLY A 505 2.72 -9.82 1.84
C GLY A 505 2.38 -10.93 2.84
N ASP A 506 1.15 -10.95 3.35
CA ASP A 506 0.63 -12.00 4.22
C ASP A 506 0.21 -13.24 3.40
N PRO A 507 0.95 -14.38 3.51
CA PRO A 507 0.62 -15.60 2.79
C PRO A 507 -0.73 -16.21 3.20
N ALA A 508 -1.22 -15.92 4.42
CA ALA A 508 -2.47 -16.47 4.94
C ALA A 508 -3.71 -15.97 4.17
N THR A 509 -3.57 -14.86 3.44
CA THR A 509 -4.66 -14.30 2.62
C THR A 509 -4.88 -15.07 1.31
N GLY A 510 -3.86 -15.82 0.83
CA GLY A 510 -3.92 -16.51 -0.46
C GLY A 510 -3.95 -15.58 -1.68
N ILE A 511 -3.80 -14.27 -1.49
CA ILE A 511 -3.76 -13.23 -2.54
C ILE A 511 -2.43 -12.46 -2.44
N PRO A 512 -1.93 -11.87 -3.55
CA PRO A 512 -0.61 -11.23 -3.60
C PRO A 512 -0.63 -9.87 -2.90
N THR A 513 -0.64 -9.86 -1.56
CA THR A 513 -0.69 -8.62 -0.75
C THR A 513 0.61 -7.82 -0.72
N SER A 514 1.67 -8.30 -1.39
CA SER A 514 2.91 -7.55 -1.52
C SER A 514 2.77 -6.38 -2.49
N ILE A 515 3.63 -5.39 -2.29
CA ILE A 515 3.78 -4.25 -3.20
C ILE A 515 5.08 -4.48 -3.97
N PRO A 516 5.01 -4.65 -5.31
CA PRO A 516 6.19 -5.01 -6.07
C PRO A 516 7.22 -3.87 -6.04
N THR A 517 8.48 -4.24 -5.86
CA THR A 517 9.62 -3.33 -5.97
C THR A 517 9.80 -2.94 -7.43
N GLY A 518 9.69 -1.66 -7.73
CA GLY A 518 9.92 -1.10 -9.07
C GLY A 518 11.39 -0.83 -9.34
N VAL A 519 11.80 -1.00 -10.59
CA VAL A 519 13.13 -0.62 -11.09
C VAL A 519 12.95 0.10 -12.42
N ALA A 520 13.67 1.21 -12.62
CA ALA A 520 13.70 1.93 -13.88
C ALA A 520 15.10 2.48 -14.16
N VAL A 521 15.43 2.66 -15.44
CA VAL A 521 16.74 3.19 -15.86
C VAL A 521 16.54 4.44 -16.70
N GLY A 522 17.10 5.55 -16.24
CA GLY A 522 17.08 6.82 -16.96
C GLY A 522 18.05 6.85 -18.13
N ALA A 523 17.95 7.88 -18.97
CA ALA A 523 18.77 8.03 -20.17
C ALA A 523 20.27 8.13 -19.88
N SER A 524 20.65 8.60 -18.71
CA SER A 524 22.06 8.67 -18.31
C SER A 524 22.64 7.31 -17.88
N GLY A 525 21.80 6.26 -17.81
CA GLY A 525 22.15 4.99 -17.16
C GLY A 525 21.99 5.02 -15.64
N THR A 526 21.47 6.12 -15.07
CA THR A 526 21.06 6.18 -13.67
C THR A 526 19.96 5.17 -13.41
N ILE A 527 20.12 4.34 -12.38
CA ILE A 527 19.12 3.35 -11.98
C ILE A 527 18.31 3.94 -10.83
N TYR A 528 16.99 3.78 -10.88
CA TYR A 528 16.07 4.13 -9.81
C TYR A 528 15.36 2.88 -9.33
N PHE A 529 15.08 2.80 -8.03
CA PHE A 529 14.23 1.74 -7.48
C PHE A 529 13.36 2.26 -6.35
N SER A 530 12.20 1.63 -6.15
CA SER A 530 11.31 1.93 -5.03
C SER A 530 11.57 1.02 -3.84
N SER A 531 11.28 1.53 -2.65
CA SER A 531 11.32 0.77 -1.41
C SER A 531 9.96 0.88 -0.75
N ALA A 532 9.14 -0.15 -0.90
CA ALA A 532 7.88 -0.27 -0.16
C ALA A 532 8.11 -0.56 1.33
N LEU A 533 9.31 -0.98 1.75
CA LEU A 533 9.65 -1.17 3.18
C LEU A 533 9.90 0.14 3.92
N GLU A 534 10.38 1.16 3.21
CA GLU A 534 10.70 2.47 3.81
C GLU A 534 9.83 3.59 3.27
N ASN A 535 8.98 3.32 2.27
CA ASN A 535 8.24 4.31 1.49
C ASN A 535 9.14 5.35 0.82
N ALA A 536 10.23 4.86 0.21
CA ALA A 536 11.28 5.69 -0.35
C ALA A 536 11.53 5.39 -1.83
N ILE A 537 12.14 6.36 -2.53
CA ILE A 537 12.74 6.15 -3.85
C ILE A 537 14.24 6.33 -3.72
N TYR A 538 14.99 5.42 -4.33
CA TYR A 538 16.43 5.43 -4.34
C TYR A 538 16.97 5.67 -5.74
N LYS A 539 18.19 6.21 -5.80
CA LYS A 539 18.95 6.49 -7.00
C LYS A 539 20.31 5.80 -6.89
N LEU A 540 20.72 5.16 -7.98
CA LEU A 540 22.03 4.56 -8.18
C LEU A 540 22.74 5.27 -9.33
N ALA A 541 23.84 5.94 -9.01
CA ALA A 541 24.72 6.56 -10.00
C ALA A 541 26.07 5.83 -10.03
N LYS A 542 26.67 5.69 -11.21
CA LYS A 542 28.05 5.17 -11.32
C LYS A 542 29.02 6.15 -10.66
N LYS A 543 30.00 5.61 -9.94
CA LYS A 543 31.08 6.39 -9.31
C LYS A 543 32.10 6.90 -10.31
#